data_AF-A0AAQ3X683-F1
#
_entry.id   AF-A0AAQ3X683-F1
#
_cell.length_a   1.000
_cell.length_b   1.000
_cell.length_c   1.000
_cell.angle_alpha   90.00
_cell.angle_beta   90.00
_cell.angle_gamma   90.00
#
_symmetry.space_group_name_H-M   'P 1'
#
loop_
_entity.id
_entity.type
_entity.pdbx_description
1 polymer ?
#
loop_
_entity_poly.entity_id
_entity_poly.type
_entity_poly.pdbx_seq_one_letter_code
_entity_poly.pdbx_strand_id
1 'polypeptide(L)'
;MSLVLRFNLLRDNIQRNCPVRFLKQHSIFSSGELLQPKSYEKRHFTTKLTEAGSWHKTGSSSCAPAIPPPWLQQTYGRDQSATVLVFDLETTGYLHRNNRIVEFALRDLSGGKNCTFETLINPGRGVPEYIAELNQITTELVCRPDVPRFCDVLPILLAYVRSRQAPGKPVLWVAHNAKDFDVPFVNLEFSRCSAQVPEDWLFVDSLCLAKKLRKSDGRKGLVNLKALREHYGIGSNGPAHRAMPDVEALCAILPKICLGLKLTCDGLMNEAMRFCDARKVS
;
A
#
# COMPACT_ATOMS: atom_id res chain seq x y z
N MET A 1 -17.68 5.79 -6.97
CA MET A 1 -17.19 4.59 -7.68
C MET A 1 -16.63 3.64 -6.62
N SER A 2 -17.11 2.40 -6.54
CA SER A 2 -16.68 1.43 -5.49
C SER A 2 -15.16 1.21 -5.52
N LEU A 3 -14.51 1.00 -4.37
CA LEU A 3 -13.06 0.74 -4.24
C LEU A 3 -12.61 -0.44 -5.12
N VAL A 4 -13.40 -1.51 -5.11
CA VAL A 4 -13.17 -2.70 -5.95
C VAL A 4 -13.15 -2.35 -7.44
N LEU A 5 -14.01 -1.41 -7.87
CA LEU A 5 -14.05 -0.98 -9.27
C LEU A 5 -12.81 -0.14 -9.64
N ARG A 6 -12.32 0.71 -8.74
CA ARG A 6 -11.05 1.45 -8.94
C ARG A 6 -9.87 0.48 -9.05
N PHE A 7 -9.79 -0.49 -8.15
CA PHE A 7 -8.77 -1.54 -8.18
C PHE A 7 -8.80 -2.34 -9.48
N ASN A 8 -9.98 -2.80 -9.92
CA ASN A 8 -10.12 -3.55 -11.17
C ASN A 8 -9.71 -2.71 -12.39
N LEU A 9 -10.10 -1.43 -12.46
CA LEU A 9 -9.68 -0.54 -13.54
C LEU A 9 -8.16 -0.31 -13.55
N LEU A 10 -7.54 -0.18 -12.37
CA LEU A 10 -6.09 -0.06 -12.23
C LEU A 10 -5.39 -1.35 -12.67
N ARG A 11 -5.86 -2.51 -12.20
CA ARG A 11 -5.37 -3.84 -12.63
C ARG A 11 -5.42 -3.98 -14.14
N ASP A 12 -6.56 -3.70 -14.75
CA ASP A 12 -6.75 -3.86 -16.19
C ASP A 12 -5.90 -2.86 -16.98
N ASN A 13 -5.59 -1.69 -16.42
CA ASN A 13 -4.62 -0.76 -16.99
C ASN A 13 -3.18 -1.28 -16.91
N ILE A 14 -2.77 -1.81 -15.76
CA ILE A 14 -1.42 -2.37 -15.57
C ILE A 14 -1.22 -3.57 -16.48
N GLN A 15 -2.17 -4.51 -16.54
CA GLN A 15 -2.07 -5.70 -17.39
C GLN A 15 -1.92 -5.36 -18.88
N ARG A 16 -2.58 -4.30 -19.35
CA ARG A 16 -2.44 -3.81 -20.73
C ARG A 16 -1.08 -3.18 -21.02
N ASN A 17 -0.50 -2.49 -20.05
CA ASN A 17 0.72 -1.69 -20.24
C ASN A 17 2.01 -2.39 -19.80
N CYS A 18 1.89 -3.46 -19.00
CA CYS A 18 2.98 -4.26 -18.48
C CYS A 18 2.54 -5.74 -18.49
N PRO A 19 2.75 -6.49 -19.59
CA PRO A 19 2.43 -7.91 -19.61
C PRO A 19 3.39 -8.65 -18.67
N VAL A 20 2.96 -8.87 -17.43
CA VAL A 20 3.75 -9.60 -16.44
C VAL A 20 3.80 -11.07 -16.84
N ARG A 21 4.94 -11.53 -17.36
CA ARG A 21 5.21 -12.97 -17.50
C ARG A 21 5.49 -13.53 -16.11
N PHE A 22 4.50 -14.18 -15.50
CA PHE A 22 4.74 -15.01 -14.34
C PHE A 22 5.27 -16.37 -14.79
N LEU A 23 6.41 -16.79 -14.22
CA LEU A 23 6.86 -18.17 -14.28
C LEU A 23 5.84 -19.04 -13.53
N LYS A 24 5.09 -19.86 -14.27
CA LYS A 24 4.38 -21.00 -13.68
C LYS A 24 5.43 -21.96 -13.13
N GLN A 25 5.45 -22.18 -11.83
CA GLN A 25 6.08 -23.40 -11.30
C GLN A 25 5.26 -24.59 -11.79
N HIS A 26 5.86 -25.40 -12.66
CA HIS A 26 5.36 -26.73 -12.99
C HIS A 26 5.69 -27.64 -11.81
N SER A 27 4.69 -28.11 -11.06
CA SER A 27 4.83 -29.29 -10.22
C SER A 27 4.37 -30.53 -11.00
N ILE A 28 5.28 -31.49 -11.11
CA ILE A 28 5.18 -32.78 -11.81
C ILE A 28 5.04 -33.87 -10.72
N PHE A 29 3.95 -34.66 -10.80
CA PHE A 29 3.62 -35.94 -10.12
C PHE A 29 3.55 -35.96 -8.57
N SER A 30 2.77 -36.81 -7.88
CA SER A 30 2.26 -38.17 -8.15
C SER A 30 0.89 -38.40 -7.49
N SER A 31 0.10 -39.28 -8.10
CA SER A 31 -1.16 -39.86 -7.61
C SER A 31 -0.97 -40.68 -6.33
N GLY A 32 -1.87 -40.50 -5.35
CA GLY A 32 -2.01 -41.28 -4.12
C GLY A 32 -3.12 -40.69 -3.23
N GLU A 33 -3.92 -41.54 -2.61
CA GLU A 33 -5.35 -41.36 -2.31
C GLU A 33 -5.76 -40.52 -1.08
N LEU A 34 -6.96 -39.93 -1.22
CA LEU A 34 -8.04 -39.66 -0.25
C LEU A 34 -7.73 -39.12 1.17
N LEU A 35 -8.00 -37.82 1.34
CA LEU A 35 -8.80 -37.28 2.45
C LEU A 35 -9.75 -36.21 1.90
N GLN A 36 -11.07 -36.39 2.05
CA GLN A 36 -12.09 -35.40 1.69
C GLN A 36 -12.14 -34.26 2.71
N PRO A 37 -12.16 -33.00 2.25
CA PRO A 37 -13.03 -32.01 2.90
C PRO A 37 -13.88 -31.20 1.89
N LYS A 38 -15.16 -31.07 2.27
CA LYS A 38 -16.21 -30.13 1.85
C LYS A 38 -15.88 -29.20 0.67
N SER A 39 -16.66 -29.37 -0.38
CA SER A 39 -16.75 -28.61 -1.63
C SER A 39 -16.34 -27.13 -1.52
N TYR A 40 -15.19 -26.79 -2.09
CA TYR A 40 -14.86 -25.45 -2.55
C TYR A 40 -14.73 -25.49 -4.08
N GLU A 41 -15.63 -24.78 -4.76
CA GLU A 41 -15.59 -24.63 -6.21
C GLU A 41 -14.29 -23.95 -6.65
N LYS A 42 -13.43 -24.70 -7.36
CA LYS A 42 -12.34 -24.13 -8.15
C LYS A 42 -12.96 -23.31 -9.29
N ARG A 43 -12.97 -21.98 -9.17
CA ARG A 43 -13.29 -21.12 -10.31
C ARG A 43 -12.13 -21.10 -11.30
N HIS A 44 -12.32 -21.80 -12.42
CA HIS A 44 -11.49 -21.66 -13.60
C HIS A 44 -11.86 -20.36 -14.32
N PHE A 45 -10.97 -19.36 -14.31
CA PHE A 45 -11.09 -18.21 -15.20
C PHE A 45 -10.46 -18.54 -16.55
N THR A 46 -11.27 -18.91 -17.53
CA THR A 46 -10.88 -18.97 -18.94
C THR A 46 -11.26 -17.65 -19.62
N THR A 47 -10.26 -16.84 -19.96
CA THR A 47 -10.46 -15.69 -20.85
C THR A 47 -10.34 -16.17 -22.30
N LYS A 48 -11.47 -16.32 -23.00
CA LYS A 48 -11.46 -16.32 -24.47
C LYS A 48 -11.39 -14.86 -24.93
N LEU A 49 -10.33 -14.54 -25.67
CA LEU A 49 -10.21 -13.30 -26.44
C LEU A 49 -11.14 -13.38 -27.65
N THR A 50 -12.07 -12.44 -27.75
CA THR A 50 -12.69 -12.06 -29.02
C THR A 50 -12.50 -10.55 -29.17
N GLU A 51 -11.62 -10.17 -30.10
CA GLU A 51 -11.50 -8.80 -30.60
C GLU A 51 -12.72 -8.43 -31.46
N ALA A 52 -13.03 -7.14 -31.39
CA ALA A 52 -13.73 -6.28 -32.35
C ALA A 52 -14.96 -5.58 -31.74
N GLY A 53 -14.78 -4.28 -31.46
CA GLY A 53 -15.87 -3.39 -31.06
C GLY A 53 -15.33 -1.97 -30.83
N SER A 54 -15.56 -1.10 -31.79
CA SER A 54 -15.13 0.30 -31.83
C SER A 54 -16.16 1.26 -31.23
N TRP A 55 -15.68 2.41 -30.72
CA TRP A 55 -16.37 3.63 -30.24
C TRP A 55 -17.18 3.49 -28.92
N HIS A 56 -17.16 4.42 -27.96
CA HIS A 56 -17.20 5.89 -28.01
C HIS A 56 -16.45 6.55 -26.83
N LYS A 57 -16.02 7.80 -27.05
CA LYS A 57 -15.58 8.77 -26.02
C LYS A 57 -16.69 8.99 -24.99
N THR A 58 -16.41 8.76 -23.72
CA THR A 58 -17.16 9.36 -22.60
C THR A 58 -16.20 9.81 -21.49
N GLY A 59 -16.37 11.06 -21.07
CA GLY A 59 -16.04 11.54 -19.73
C GLY A 59 -14.55 11.68 -19.37
N SER A 60 -13.95 12.79 -19.76
CA SER A 60 -12.78 13.35 -19.06
C SER A 60 -13.13 13.64 -17.59
N SER A 61 -12.88 12.69 -16.69
CA SER A 61 -12.75 12.99 -15.27
C SER A 61 -11.39 13.65 -15.07
N SER A 62 -11.37 14.96 -14.85
CA SER A 62 -10.17 15.74 -14.61
C SER A 62 -9.52 15.35 -13.28
N CYS A 63 -8.58 14.42 -13.33
CA CYS A 63 -7.50 14.42 -12.35
C CYS A 63 -6.53 15.51 -12.78
N ALA A 64 -6.63 16.70 -12.16
CA ALA A 64 -5.59 17.71 -12.30
C ALA A 64 -4.22 17.08 -11.99
N PRO A 65 -3.16 17.39 -12.75
CA PRO A 65 -1.82 16.96 -12.40
C PRO A 65 -1.51 17.60 -11.04
N ALA A 66 -1.52 16.80 -9.97
CA ALA A 66 -1.01 17.24 -8.70
C ALA A 66 0.48 17.51 -8.92
N ILE A 67 0.84 18.80 -8.98
CA ILE A 67 2.24 19.19 -8.92
C ILE A 67 2.75 18.56 -7.62
N PRO A 68 3.82 17.75 -7.64
CA PRO A 68 4.39 17.18 -6.43
C PRO A 68 4.61 18.29 -5.41
N PRO A 69 4.53 18.06 -4.10
CA PRO A 69 4.73 19.13 -3.14
C PRO A 69 6.14 19.75 -3.30
N PRO A 70 6.36 21.07 -3.11
CA PRO A 70 7.60 21.77 -3.47
C PRO A 70 8.92 21.16 -2.97
N TRP A 71 8.90 20.46 -1.83
CA TRP A 71 10.07 19.73 -1.29
C TRP A 71 10.43 18.48 -2.11
N LEU A 72 9.47 17.90 -2.85
CA LEU A 72 9.69 16.90 -3.89
C LEU A 72 9.89 17.55 -5.27
N GLN A 73 9.48 18.81 -5.47
CA GLN A 73 9.79 19.56 -6.71
C GLN A 73 11.23 20.05 -6.78
N GLN A 74 11.97 20.09 -5.66
CA GLN A 74 13.41 20.37 -5.70
C GLN A 74 14.20 19.30 -6.51
N THR A 75 13.52 18.22 -6.94
CA THR A 75 14.02 17.18 -7.84
C THR A 75 13.23 17.03 -9.15
N TYR A 76 12.23 17.88 -9.45
CA TYR A 76 11.59 17.87 -10.78
C TYR A 76 12.52 18.52 -11.81
N GLY A 77 13.42 17.70 -12.34
CA GLY A 77 14.51 18.08 -13.23
C GLY A 77 15.86 17.43 -12.86
N ARG A 78 15.94 16.67 -11.76
CA ARG A 78 17.14 15.91 -11.36
C ARG A 78 16.79 14.45 -11.05
N ASP A 79 17.68 13.56 -11.44
CA ASP A 79 17.76 12.14 -11.07
C ASP A 79 17.19 11.90 -9.66
N GLN A 80 15.95 11.39 -9.57
CA GLN A 80 15.34 11.09 -8.27
C GLN A 80 16.11 9.92 -7.64
N SER A 81 16.64 10.11 -6.43
CA SER A 81 17.37 9.05 -5.72
C SER A 81 16.51 7.82 -5.41
N ALA A 82 15.18 7.99 -5.30
CA ALA A 82 14.22 6.91 -5.03
C ALA A 82 12.78 7.31 -5.39
N THR A 83 11.92 6.31 -5.65
CA THR A 83 10.45 6.49 -5.69
C THR A 83 9.90 6.46 -4.27
N VAL A 84 9.05 7.42 -3.87
CA VAL A 84 8.48 7.48 -2.52
C VAL A 84 6.98 7.14 -2.54
N LEU A 85 6.63 6.05 -1.87
CA LEU A 85 5.26 5.55 -1.71
C LEU A 85 4.84 5.72 -0.26
N VAL A 86 3.76 6.44 -0.01
CA VAL A 86 3.12 6.51 1.30
C VAL A 86 2.02 5.46 1.35
N PHE A 87 1.95 4.64 2.39
CA PHE A 87 0.96 3.58 2.49
C PHE A 87 0.42 3.44 3.92
N ASP A 88 -0.74 2.79 4.02
CA ASP A 88 -1.42 2.49 5.29
C ASP A 88 -2.30 1.24 5.11
N LEU A 89 -2.57 0.54 6.22
CA LEU A 89 -3.32 -0.71 6.26
C LEU A 89 -4.44 -0.69 7.30
N GLU A 90 -5.59 -1.22 6.93
CA GLU A 90 -6.58 -1.68 7.90
C GLU A 90 -6.47 -3.19 8.08
N THR A 91 -6.68 -3.67 9.30
CA THR A 91 -6.44 -5.09 9.66
C THR A 91 -7.55 -5.65 10.54
N THR A 92 -7.63 -6.97 10.65
CA THR A 92 -8.58 -7.65 11.54
C THR A 92 -8.24 -7.54 13.04
N GLY A 93 -7.21 -6.78 13.41
CA GLY A 93 -6.73 -6.64 14.78
C GLY A 93 -5.24 -6.28 14.87
N TYR A 94 -4.77 -5.88 16.05
CA TYR A 94 -3.46 -5.23 16.20
C TYR A 94 -2.23 -6.13 15.93
N LEU A 95 -2.23 -7.37 16.42
CA LEU A 95 -1.05 -8.25 16.35
C LEU A 95 -1.02 -9.05 15.03
N HIS A 96 -0.03 -8.75 14.18
CA HIS A 96 0.17 -9.34 12.84
C HIS A 96 0.15 -10.89 12.80
N ARG A 97 0.70 -11.56 13.83
CA ARG A 97 0.78 -13.04 13.87
C ARG A 97 -0.58 -13.72 13.71
N ASN A 98 -1.62 -13.16 14.34
CA ASN A 98 -2.96 -13.74 14.39
C ASN A 98 -3.97 -12.95 13.56
N ASN A 99 -3.54 -11.92 12.82
CA ASN A 99 -4.41 -11.01 12.09
C ASN A 99 -4.02 -10.89 10.62
N ARG A 100 -4.94 -10.31 9.84
CA ARG A 100 -4.87 -10.21 8.39
C ARG A 100 -5.18 -8.78 7.95
N ILE A 101 -4.67 -8.40 6.79
CA ILE A 101 -5.01 -7.13 6.14
C ILE A 101 -6.43 -7.21 5.57
N VAL A 102 -7.22 -6.16 5.75
CA VAL A 102 -8.59 -6.00 5.18
C VAL A 102 -8.72 -4.80 4.24
N GLU A 103 -7.82 -3.82 4.32
CA GLU A 103 -7.68 -2.74 3.36
C GLU A 103 -6.20 -2.42 3.16
N PHE A 104 -5.82 -2.11 1.93
CA PHE A 104 -4.49 -1.66 1.57
C PHE A 104 -4.61 -0.39 0.74
N ALA A 105 -3.98 0.70 1.18
CA ALA A 105 -3.91 1.94 0.43
C ALA A 105 -2.45 2.38 0.26
N LEU A 106 -2.14 2.96 -0.90
CA LEU A 106 -0.86 3.62 -1.15
C LEU A 106 -1.03 4.81 -2.10
N ARG A 107 -0.13 5.78 -1.96
CA ARG A 107 0.02 6.93 -2.85
C ARG A 107 1.49 7.16 -3.19
N ASP A 108 1.77 7.27 -4.48
CA ASP A 108 3.05 7.72 -5.02
C ASP A 108 3.13 9.25 -4.98
N LEU A 109 4.15 9.77 -4.29
CA LEU A 109 4.35 11.21 -4.12
C LEU A 109 4.80 11.93 -5.38
N SER A 110 5.32 11.22 -6.39
CA SER A 110 5.58 11.81 -7.72
C SER A 110 4.29 12.26 -8.43
N GLY A 111 3.13 11.75 -8.00
CA GLY A 111 1.84 12.15 -8.56
C GLY A 111 1.61 11.61 -9.97
N GLY A 112 0.82 12.33 -10.76
CA GLY A 112 0.42 11.88 -12.10
C GLY A 112 -0.73 10.86 -12.11
N LYS A 113 -1.06 10.35 -13.30
CA LYS A 113 -2.17 9.41 -13.49
C LYS A 113 -1.90 8.12 -12.73
N ASN A 114 -2.93 7.57 -12.08
CA ASN A 114 -2.83 6.34 -11.29
C ASN A 114 -1.73 6.40 -10.22
N CYS A 115 -1.56 7.55 -9.55
CA CYS A 115 -0.62 7.68 -8.42
C CYS A 115 -1.15 7.07 -7.12
N THR A 116 -2.36 6.52 -7.11
CA THR A 116 -2.93 5.84 -5.96
C THR A 116 -3.25 4.39 -6.29
N PHE A 117 -3.14 3.54 -5.29
CA PHE A 117 -3.60 2.15 -5.30
C PHE A 117 -4.38 1.92 -4.01
N GLU A 118 -5.58 1.38 -4.12
CA GLU A 118 -6.46 1.16 -2.97
C GLU A 118 -7.32 -0.06 -3.24
N THR A 119 -7.40 -0.97 -2.28
CA THR A 119 -8.29 -2.14 -2.36
C THR A 119 -8.67 -2.65 -0.99
N LEU A 120 -9.91 -3.15 -0.90
CA LEU A 120 -10.29 -4.09 0.15
C LEU A 120 -9.60 -5.44 -0.11
N ILE A 121 -9.39 -6.20 0.96
CA ILE A 121 -8.77 -7.52 0.92
C ILE A 121 -9.62 -8.49 1.73
N ASN A 122 -9.94 -9.64 1.14
CA ASN A 122 -10.59 -10.73 1.83
C ASN A 122 -9.54 -11.44 2.71
N PRO A 123 -9.65 -11.35 4.05
CA PRO A 123 -8.65 -11.90 4.96
C PRO A 123 -8.76 -13.42 5.12
N GLY A 124 -9.79 -14.05 4.55
CA GLY A 124 -10.11 -15.47 4.73
C GLY A 124 -10.57 -15.82 6.15
N ARG A 125 -11.05 -14.83 6.92
CA ARG A 125 -11.56 -14.96 8.30
C ARG A 125 -12.56 -13.85 8.62
N GLY A 126 -13.24 -13.96 9.76
CA GLY A 126 -14.09 -12.89 10.27
C GLY A 126 -13.31 -11.67 10.74
N VAL A 127 -13.88 -10.48 10.53
CA VAL A 127 -13.46 -9.21 11.12
C VAL A 127 -14.20 -9.05 12.45
N PRO A 128 -13.50 -8.92 13.60
CA PRO A 128 -14.14 -8.67 14.88
C PRO A 128 -14.99 -7.39 14.88
N GLU A 129 -16.11 -7.39 15.59
CA GLU A 129 -17.06 -6.26 15.62
C GLU A 129 -16.41 -4.96 16.08
N TYR A 130 -15.62 -5.00 17.17
CA TYR A 130 -14.89 -3.82 17.66
C TYR A 130 -13.89 -3.24 16.65
N ILE A 131 -13.40 -4.03 15.69
CA ILE A 131 -12.56 -3.54 14.58
C ILE A 131 -13.43 -2.91 13.50
N ALA A 132 -14.52 -3.60 13.13
CA ALA A 132 -15.47 -3.09 12.15
C ALA A 132 -16.13 -1.78 12.61
N GLU A 133 -16.35 -1.58 13.91
CA GLU A 133 -16.82 -0.30 14.46
C GLU A 133 -15.81 0.84 14.24
N LEU A 134 -14.52 0.54 14.32
CA LEU A 134 -13.45 1.52 14.12
C LEU A 134 -13.31 1.88 12.65
N ASN A 135 -13.12 0.89 11.77
CA ASN A 135 -12.77 1.13 10.37
C ASN A 135 -13.93 0.98 9.38
N GLN A 136 -15.12 0.61 9.85
CA GLN A 136 -16.32 0.44 9.03
C GLN A 136 -16.17 -0.66 7.96
N ILE A 137 -15.27 -1.63 8.17
CA ILE A 137 -15.04 -2.76 7.28
C ILE A 137 -15.56 -4.04 7.96
N THR A 138 -16.75 -4.48 7.56
CA THR A 138 -17.38 -5.67 8.14
C THR A 138 -16.92 -6.98 7.48
N THR A 139 -17.18 -8.11 8.13
CA THR A 139 -16.94 -9.44 7.56
C THR A 139 -17.69 -9.63 6.25
N GLU A 140 -18.94 -9.18 6.18
CA GLU A 140 -19.79 -9.29 5.00
C GLU A 140 -19.19 -8.53 3.82
N LEU A 141 -18.65 -7.32 4.08
CA LEU A 141 -18.02 -6.49 3.07
C LEU A 141 -16.80 -7.18 2.45
N VAL A 142 -15.87 -7.69 3.27
CA VAL A 142 -14.65 -8.33 2.78
C VAL A 142 -14.86 -9.75 2.24
N CYS A 143 -16.00 -10.37 2.55
CA CYS A 143 -16.40 -11.67 2.01
C CYS A 143 -17.13 -11.58 0.67
N ARG A 144 -17.41 -10.38 0.16
CA ARG A 144 -18.07 -10.23 -1.15
C ARG A 144 -17.24 -10.89 -2.26
N PRO A 145 -17.89 -11.47 -3.30
CA PRO A 145 -17.19 -12.21 -4.35
C PRO A 145 -16.17 -11.39 -5.16
N ASP A 146 -16.33 -10.06 -5.18
CA ASP A 146 -15.50 -9.11 -5.92
C ASP A 146 -14.29 -8.59 -5.12
N VAL A 147 -14.20 -8.93 -3.82
CA VAL A 147 -13.07 -8.54 -2.97
C VAL A 147 -11.96 -9.61 -3.07
N PRO A 148 -10.75 -9.24 -3.56
CA PRO A 148 -9.67 -10.19 -3.79
C PRO A 148 -9.02 -10.67 -2.48
N ARG A 149 -8.40 -11.85 -2.49
CA ARG A 149 -7.47 -12.24 -1.41
C ARG A 149 -6.11 -11.58 -1.63
N PHE A 150 -5.29 -11.52 -0.60
CA PHE A 150 -3.96 -10.90 -0.71
C PHE A 150 -3.11 -11.51 -1.85
N CYS A 151 -3.17 -12.84 -2.06
CA CYS A 151 -2.41 -13.47 -3.14
C CYS A 151 -2.90 -13.11 -4.55
N ASP A 152 -4.14 -12.63 -4.70
CA ASP A 152 -4.64 -12.07 -5.96
C ASP A 152 -4.16 -10.61 -6.13
N VAL A 153 -4.03 -9.86 -5.02
CA VAL A 153 -3.56 -8.47 -5.00
C VAL A 153 -2.06 -8.37 -5.24
N LEU A 154 -1.27 -9.24 -4.63
CA LEU A 154 0.19 -9.23 -4.65
C LEU A 154 0.82 -9.08 -6.06
N PRO A 155 0.46 -9.88 -7.08
CA PRO A 155 1.02 -9.71 -8.42
C PRO A 155 0.72 -8.34 -9.04
N ILE A 156 -0.45 -7.78 -8.72
CA ILE A 156 -0.90 -6.47 -9.22
C ILE A 156 -0.15 -5.36 -8.49
N LEU A 157 0.05 -5.49 -7.18
CA LEU A 157 0.84 -4.57 -6.36
C LEU A 157 2.30 -4.52 -6.85
N LEU A 158 2.94 -5.67 -7.08
CA LEU A 158 4.30 -5.74 -7.60
C LEU A 158 4.42 -5.07 -8.96
N ALA A 159 3.47 -5.32 -9.86
CA ALA A 159 3.45 -4.71 -11.19
C ALA A 159 3.20 -3.20 -11.14
N TYR A 160 2.29 -2.76 -10.27
CA TYR A 160 2.05 -1.34 -9.99
C TYR A 160 3.36 -0.68 -9.55
N VAL A 161 4.00 -1.18 -8.49
CA VAL A 161 5.21 -0.57 -7.92
C VAL A 161 6.34 -0.53 -8.94
N ARG A 162 6.57 -1.62 -9.69
CA ARG A 162 7.55 -1.64 -10.79
C ARG A 162 7.29 -0.58 -11.86
N SER A 163 6.03 -0.32 -12.20
CA SER A 163 5.69 0.73 -13.18
C SER A 163 5.93 2.16 -12.67
N ARG A 164 6.03 2.33 -11.34
CA ARG A 164 6.28 3.62 -10.67
C ARG A 164 7.75 3.81 -10.27
N GLN A 165 8.48 2.70 -10.17
CA GLN A 165 9.85 2.68 -9.69
C GLN A 165 10.79 3.35 -10.71
N ALA A 166 11.59 4.30 -10.23
CA ALA A 166 12.65 4.89 -11.03
C ALA A 166 13.70 3.82 -11.38
N PRO A 167 14.15 3.71 -12.66
CA PRO A 167 15.09 2.66 -13.07
C PRO A 167 16.38 2.64 -12.26
N GLY A 168 16.73 1.48 -11.71
CA GLY A 168 17.96 1.29 -10.92
C GLY A 168 17.96 2.01 -9.57
N LYS A 169 16.80 2.52 -9.11
CA LYS A 169 16.65 3.20 -7.82
C LYS A 169 15.73 2.41 -6.89
N PRO A 170 15.92 2.47 -5.57
CA PRO A 170 15.04 1.82 -4.62
C PRO A 170 13.67 2.50 -4.53
N VAL A 171 12.74 1.82 -3.87
CA VAL A 171 11.42 2.35 -3.51
C VAL A 171 11.36 2.55 -1.99
N LEU A 172 11.08 3.78 -1.56
CA LEU A 172 10.88 4.12 -0.15
C LEU A 172 9.40 4.00 0.20
N TRP A 173 9.06 3.06 1.08
CA TRP A 173 7.73 2.83 1.63
C TRP A 173 7.58 3.52 2.97
N VAL A 174 6.78 4.59 3.02
CA VAL A 174 6.57 5.40 4.22
C VAL A 174 5.20 5.10 4.82
N ALA A 175 5.17 4.66 6.08
CA ALA A 175 3.95 4.56 6.87
C ALA A 175 4.14 5.24 8.23
N HIS A 176 3.07 5.39 9.00
CA HIS A 176 3.11 5.96 10.34
C HIS A 176 2.95 4.88 11.38
N ASN A 177 3.99 4.64 12.20
CA ASN A 177 4.12 3.45 13.03
C ASN A 177 4.44 2.17 12.23
N ALA A 178 5.10 2.36 11.09
CA ALA A 178 5.44 1.30 10.14
C ALA A 178 6.19 0.13 10.80
N LYS A 179 7.12 0.43 11.72
CA LYS A 179 8.00 -0.58 12.32
C LYS A 179 7.22 -1.63 13.10
N ASP A 180 6.29 -1.15 13.92
CA ASP A 180 5.60 -1.96 14.92
C ASP A 180 4.25 -2.48 14.41
N PHE A 181 3.75 -1.93 13.29
CA PHE A 181 2.44 -2.26 12.75
C PHE A 181 2.48 -2.73 11.29
N ASP A 182 2.56 -1.81 10.32
CA ASP A 182 2.31 -2.11 8.91
C ASP A 182 3.27 -3.13 8.32
N VAL A 183 4.57 -2.95 8.54
CA VAL A 183 5.60 -3.74 7.88
C VAL A 183 5.59 -5.21 8.32
N PRO A 184 5.38 -5.54 9.61
CA PRO A 184 5.10 -6.92 10.02
C PRO A 184 3.92 -7.59 9.30
N PHE A 185 2.82 -6.85 9.04
CA PHE A 185 1.69 -7.38 8.26
C PHE A 185 2.07 -7.64 6.81
N VAL A 186 2.72 -6.67 6.14
CA VAL A 186 3.19 -6.84 4.76
C VAL A 186 4.10 -8.06 4.63
N ASN A 187 5.10 -8.20 5.50
CA ASN A 187 6.01 -9.34 5.49
C ASN A 187 5.28 -10.69 5.63
N LEU A 188 4.32 -10.78 6.55
CA LEU A 188 3.54 -12.01 6.74
C LEU A 188 2.63 -12.31 5.56
N GLU A 189 1.99 -11.32 4.96
CA GLU A 189 1.15 -11.54 3.78
C GLU A 189 1.96 -11.96 2.55
N PHE A 190 3.14 -11.38 2.34
CA PHE A 190 4.09 -11.86 1.33
C PHE A 190 4.49 -13.32 1.57
N SER A 191 4.88 -13.65 2.81
CA SER A 191 5.26 -15.02 3.20
C SER A 191 4.11 -16.02 3.00
N ARG A 192 2.88 -15.65 3.37
CA ARG A 192 1.66 -16.46 3.15
C ARG A 192 1.39 -16.74 1.67
N CYS A 193 1.85 -15.86 0.77
CA CYS A 193 1.79 -16.07 -0.68
C CYS A 193 3.08 -16.67 -1.25
N SER A 194 3.94 -17.25 -0.41
CA SER A 194 5.24 -17.83 -0.82
C SER A 194 6.14 -16.84 -1.57
N ALA A 195 6.08 -15.57 -1.19
CA ALA A 195 6.86 -14.48 -1.77
C ALA A 195 7.68 -13.77 -0.70
N GLN A 196 8.69 -13.02 -1.14
CA GLN A 196 9.47 -12.13 -0.31
C GLN A 196 9.27 -10.68 -0.76
N VAL A 197 9.31 -9.76 0.20
CA VAL A 197 9.33 -8.33 -0.11
C VAL A 197 10.63 -8.05 -0.90
N PRO A 198 10.56 -7.34 -2.05
CA PRO A 198 11.75 -7.02 -2.82
C PRO A 198 12.83 -6.31 -1.98
N GLU A 199 14.10 -6.66 -2.20
CA GLU A 199 15.23 -6.16 -1.40
C GLU A 199 15.44 -4.64 -1.55
N ASP A 200 15.00 -4.08 -2.68
CA ASP A 200 15.05 -2.66 -3.01
C ASP A 200 13.83 -1.87 -2.49
N TRP A 201 12.92 -2.52 -1.74
CA TRP A 201 11.86 -1.85 -1.00
C TRP A 201 12.34 -1.54 0.42
N LEU A 202 12.65 -0.27 0.65
CA LEU A 202 13.14 0.22 1.93
C LEU A 202 12.00 0.91 2.68
N PHE A 203 11.87 0.64 3.98
CA PHE A 203 10.76 1.15 4.77
C PHE A 203 11.18 2.32 5.66
N VAL A 204 10.31 3.31 5.79
CA VAL A 204 10.51 4.47 6.66
C VAL A 204 9.34 4.59 7.62
N ASP A 205 9.65 4.69 8.91
CA ASP A 205 8.66 4.97 9.93
C ASP A 205 8.58 6.47 10.24
N SER A 206 7.53 7.12 9.74
CA SER A 206 7.31 8.55 9.98
C SER A 206 7.03 8.88 11.45
N LEU A 207 6.58 7.92 12.28
CA LEU A 207 6.42 8.12 13.72
C LEU A 207 7.78 8.33 14.38
N CYS A 208 8.82 7.59 13.96
CA CYS A 208 10.18 7.80 14.43
C CYS A 208 10.69 9.20 14.05
N LEU A 209 10.42 9.66 12.83
CA LEU A 209 10.78 11.00 12.39
C LEU A 209 10.04 12.08 13.18
N ALA A 210 8.72 11.93 13.39
CA ALA A 210 7.93 12.84 14.20
C ALA A 210 8.43 12.92 15.66
N LYS A 211 8.80 11.78 16.25
CA LYS A 211 9.42 11.73 17.59
C LYS A 211 10.76 12.46 17.61
N LYS A 212 11.60 12.33 16.58
CA LYS A 212 12.88 13.05 16.46
C LYS A 212 12.67 14.56 16.38
N LEU A 213 11.76 15.02 15.51
CA LEU A 213 11.44 16.44 15.35
C LEU A 213 10.90 17.04 16.67
N ARG A 214 10.01 16.32 17.32
CA ARG A 214 9.46 16.80 18.59
C ARG A 214 10.51 16.93 19.68
N LYS A 215 11.49 16.01 19.71
CA LYS A 215 12.65 16.11 20.62
C LYS A 215 13.54 17.29 20.28
N SER A 216 13.81 17.58 19.00
CA SER A 216 14.62 18.74 18.62
C SER A 216 13.95 20.07 18.97
N ASP A 217 12.62 20.12 18.90
CA ASP A 217 11.85 21.35 19.17
C ASP A 217 11.53 21.54 20.66
N GLY A 218 11.92 20.61 21.53
CA GLY A 218 11.64 20.65 22.98
C GLY A 218 10.15 20.53 23.35
N ARG A 219 9.27 20.18 22.40
CA ARG A 219 7.82 20.16 22.58
C ARG A 219 7.36 18.86 23.26
N LYS A 220 6.29 18.94 24.06
CA LYS A 220 5.59 17.78 24.65
C LYS A 220 4.29 17.51 23.88
N GLY A 221 3.79 16.27 23.90
CA GLY A 221 2.49 15.93 23.31
C GLY A 221 2.42 14.50 22.77
N LEU A 222 1.40 14.20 21.96
CA LEU A 222 1.29 12.98 21.15
C LEU A 222 1.76 13.26 19.71
N VAL A 223 2.28 12.25 19.03
CA VAL A 223 2.74 12.32 17.63
C VAL A 223 2.13 11.16 16.83
N ASN A 224 0.97 10.65 17.28
CA ASN A 224 0.16 9.79 16.44
C ASN A 224 -0.41 10.62 15.28
N LEU A 225 -0.88 9.94 14.23
CA LEU A 225 -1.29 10.60 13.00
C LEU A 225 -2.38 11.66 13.24
N LYS A 226 -3.38 11.34 14.09
CA LYS A 226 -4.43 12.28 14.50
C LYS A 226 -3.87 13.56 15.14
N ALA A 227 -2.99 13.42 16.14
CA ALA A 227 -2.38 14.57 16.82
C ALA A 227 -1.53 15.43 15.88
N LEU A 228 -0.80 14.79 14.94
CA LEU A 228 -0.04 15.52 13.93
C LEU A 228 -0.97 16.24 12.94
N ARG A 229 -2.08 15.61 12.55
CA ARG A 229 -3.09 16.22 11.69
C ARG A 229 -3.66 17.49 12.31
N GLU A 230 -4.05 17.40 13.58
CA GLU A 230 -4.54 18.54 14.38
C GLU A 230 -3.46 19.62 14.52
N HIS A 231 -2.22 19.23 14.85
CA HIS A 231 -1.10 20.15 15.02
C HIS A 231 -0.81 20.99 13.76
N TYR A 232 -0.89 20.37 12.58
CA TYR A 232 -0.61 21.04 11.30
C TYR A 232 -1.86 21.63 10.64
N GLY A 233 -3.04 21.57 11.28
CA GLY A 233 -4.29 22.11 10.73
C GLY A 233 -4.76 21.40 9.46
N ILE A 234 -4.49 20.09 9.34
CA ILE A 234 -4.86 19.29 8.18
C ILE A 234 -6.31 18.79 8.36
N GLY A 235 -7.15 18.98 7.35
CA GLY A 235 -8.55 18.54 7.38
C GLY A 235 -8.70 17.00 7.41
N SER A 236 -9.83 16.51 7.93
CA SER A 236 -10.27 15.13 7.67
C SER A 236 -10.94 15.07 6.31
N ASN A 237 -10.38 14.27 5.41
CA ASN A 237 -11.07 13.89 4.18
C ASN A 237 -11.66 12.48 4.37
N GLY A 238 -12.77 12.38 5.11
CA GLY A 238 -13.49 11.12 5.29
C GLY A 238 -13.48 10.56 6.72
N PRO A 239 -14.03 9.34 6.90
CA PRO A 239 -14.05 8.65 8.18
C PRO A 239 -12.64 8.40 8.71
N ALA A 240 -12.45 8.50 10.02
CA ALA A 240 -11.22 8.02 10.67
C ALA A 240 -11.09 6.50 10.47
N HIS A 241 -9.86 5.98 10.48
CA HIS A 241 -9.57 4.54 10.32
C HIS A 241 -10.01 4.00 8.97
N ARG A 242 -9.65 4.72 7.91
CA ARG A 242 -9.70 4.23 6.54
C ARG A 242 -8.34 4.48 5.94
N ALA A 243 -7.82 3.47 5.25
CA ALA A 243 -6.41 3.47 4.86
C ALA A 243 -6.08 4.66 3.94
N MET A 244 -6.91 4.97 2.94
CA MET A 244 -6.59 6.08 2.01
C MET A 244 -6.67 7.47 2.65
N PRO A 245 -7.72 7.83 3.44
CA PRO A 245 -7.70 9.07 4.22
C PRO A 245 -6.44 9.23 5.10
N ASP A 246 -5.96 8.16 5.73
CA ASP A 246 -4.75 8.19 6.56
C ASP A 246 -3.48 8.33 5.71
N VAL A 247 -3.40 7.67 4.53
CA VAL A 247 -2.36 7.92 3.51
C VAL A 247 -2.35 9.39 3.08
N GLU A 248 -3.51 9.99 2.80
CA GLU A 248 -3.60 11.39 2.38
C GLU A 248 -3.16 12.35 3.49
N ALA A 249 -3.56 12.08 4.74
CA ALA A 249 -3.10 12.84 5.89
C ALA A 249 -1.58 12.74 6.03
N LEU A 250 -1.01 11.54 5.93
CA LEU A 250 0.44 11.33 6.02
C LEU A 250 1.19 11.99 4.86
N CYS A 251 0.64 11.99 3.64
CA CYS A 251 1.19 12.72 2.49
C CYS A 251 1.29 14.23 2.74
N ALA A 252 0.36 14.80 3.53
CA ALA A 252 0.39 16.22 3.92
C ALA A 252 1.31 16.49 5.12
N ILE A 253 1.44 15.54 6.05
CA ILE A 253 2.25 15.63 7.27
C ILE A 253 3.75 15.41 7.01
N LEU A 254 4.10 14.36 6.26
CA LEU A 254 5.49 13.98 5.96
C LEU A 254 6.35 15.18 5.45
N PRO A 255 5.87 16.01 4.49
CA PRO A 255 6.53 17.24 4.08
C PRO A 255 6.96 18.15 5.24
N LYS A 256 6.06 18.32 6.23
CA LYS A 256 6.26 19.22 7.38
C LYS A 256 7.31 18.65 8.32
N ILE A 257 7.28 17.33 8.54
CA ILE A 257 8.28 16.62 9.35
C ILE A 257 9.66 16.73 8.69
N CYS A 258 9.75 16.42 7.40
CA CYS A 258 11.01 16.49 6.65
C CYS A 258 11.58 17.91 6.66
N LEU A 259 10.75 18.93 6.45
CA LEU A 259 11.17 20.33 6.51
C LEU A 259 11.69 20.72 7.90
N GLY A 260 10.97 20.34 8.97
CA GLY A 260 11.38 20.62 10.34
C GLY A 260 12.72 19.98 10.70
N LEU A 261 12.97 18.76 10.22
CA LEU A 261 14.23 18.04 10.41
C LEU A 261 15.32 18.41 9.39
N LYS A 262 15.01 19.28 8.41
CA LYS A 262 15.89 19.58 7.27
C LYS A 262 16.34 18.32 6.52
N LEU A 263 15.47 17.31 6.43
CA LEU A 263 15.75 16.05 5.74
C LEU A 263 15.60 16.20 4.22
N THR A 264 16.63 15.77 3.50
CA THR A 264 16.61 15.56 2.04
C THR A 264 16.07 14.16 1.70
N CYS A 265 15.87 13.87 0.41
CA CYS A 265 15.55 12.51 -0.03
C CYS A 265 16.63 11.49 0.38
N ASP A 266 17.91 11.85 0.28
CA ASP A 266 19.01 10.99 0.74
C ASP A 266 18.98 10.81 2.27
N GLY A 267 18.59 11.85 3.01
CA GLY A 267 18.34 11.76 4.45
C GLY A 267 17.22 10.76 4.77
N LEU A 268 16.14 10.76 3.99
CA LEU A 268 15.04 9.80 4.12
C LEU A 268 15.49 8.37 3.78
N MET A 269 16.33 8.22 2.75
CA MET A 269 16.94 6.93 2.38
C MET A 269 17.85 6.39 3.49
N ASN A 270 18.65 7.24 4.13
CA ASN A 270 19.46 6.86 5.28
C ASN A 270 18.60 6.40 6.48
N GLU A 271 17.46 7.05 6.71
CA GLU A 271 16.49 6.61 7.73
C GLU A 271 15.88 5.25 7.37
N ALA A 272 15.63 5.00 6.09
CA ALA A 272 15.16 3.70 5.60
C ALA A 272 16.19 2.58 5.80
N MET A 273 17.46 2.84 5.50
CA MET A 273 18.55 1.88 5.73
C MET A 273 18.68 1.52 7.21
N ARG A 274 18.63 2.51 8.11
CA ARG A 274 18.63 2.28 9.57
C ARG A 274 17.46 1.42 10.03
N PHE A 275 16.28 1.62 9.43
CA PHE A 275 15.11 0.79 9.71
C PHE A 275 15.37 -0.67 9.30
N CYS A 276 15.87 -0.90 8.08
CA CYS A 276 16.15 -2.23 7.57
C CYS A 276 17.22 -2.96 8.39
N ASP A 277 18.30 -2.27 8.77
CA ASP A 277 19.37 -2.83 9.58
C ASP A 277 18.89 -3.22 10.98
N ALA A 278 18.08 -2.37 11.62
CA ALA A 278 17.50 -2.67 12.93
C ALA A 278 16.62 -3.94 12.94
N ARG A 279 16.09 -4.36 11.79
CA ARG A 279 15.30 -5.60 11.65
C ARG A 279 16.12 -6.84 11.33
N LYS A 280 17.36 -6.71 10.84
CA LYS A 280 18.26 -7.86 10.68
C LYS A 280 18.81 -8.38 12.01
N VAL A 281 18.75 -7.53 13.06
CA VAL A 281 19.30 -7.81 14.40
C VAL A 281 18.21 -8.28 15.38
N SER A 282 16.93 -8.25 15.01
CA SER A 282 15.76 -8.60 15.83
C SER A 282 15.11 -9.90 15.40
#